data_AF-A0A9N9J558-F1
#
_entry.id   AF-A0A9N9J558-F1
#
_cell.length_a   1.000
_cell.length_b   1.000
_cell.length_c   1.000
_cell.angle_alpha   90.00
_cell.angle_beta   90.00
_cell.angle_gamma   90.00
#
_symmetry.space_group_name_H-M   'P 1'
#
loop_
_entity.id
_entity.type
_entity.pdbx_description
1 polymer ?
#
loop_
_entity_poly.entity_id
_entity_poly.type
_entity_poly.pdbx_seq_one_letter_code
_entity_poly.pdbx_strand_id
1 'polypeptide(L)'
;NKGSKRSGESSNTSSRQRVHFGSIEEVERQSRKKNTVTEDSIGISFEDLGKDIMNYELSDSSKKAREEHQAILDEFERKKRARTLAVPTDDGRVRAKLRELGEPQCLFGEGPGDRRDRLRYLLSKAEGGDMVPDEDEETESESEEEKEEEFFTQGTPELLETRRWIARYSLPRARDRLIRQRTEYESPLPQLKSVRKDLFTELK
;
A
#
# COMPACT_ATOMS: atom_id res chain seq x y z
N ASN A 1 -3.87 39.76 56.23
CA ASN A 1 -5.11 40.57 56.25
C ASN A 1 -4.86 41.95 55.69
N LYS A 2 -5.29 42.16 54.44
CA LYS A 2 -5.36 43.37 53.57
C LYS A 2 -5.50 42.77 52.16
N GLY A 3 -6.45 43.06 51.27
CA GLY A 3 -7.53 44.02 51.16
C GLY A 3 -7.75 44.29 49.65
N SER A 4 -9.02 44.56 49.27
CA SER A 4 -9.48 45.25 48.03
C SER A 4 -9.93 44.50 46.76
N LYS A 5 -11.25 44.61 46.54
CA LYS A 5 -12.01 45.18 45.37
C LYS A 5 -11.93 44.43 44.02
N ARG A 6 -13.01 43.75 43.62
CA ARG A 6 -14.17 44.23 42.80
C ARG A 6 -13.82 44.67 41.38
N SER A 7 -14.32 43.97 40.35
CA SER A 7 -15.27 44.51 39.35
C SER A 7 -15.52 43.56 38.17
N GLY A 8 -16.79 43.52 37.72
CA GLY A 8 -17.23 43.18 36.36
C GLY A 8 -17.37 41.70 36.01
N GLU A 9 -18.39 41.21 35.29
CA GLU A 9 -19.55 41.80 34.65
C GLU A 9 -20.63 40.71 34.56
N SER A 10 -21.87 41.07 34.87
CA SER A 10 -23.05 40.21 34.70
C SER A 10 -23.45 40.16 33.23
N SER A 11 -23.14 39.07 32.54
CA SER A 11 -23.60 38.84 31.16
C SER A 11 -25.06 38.39 31.15
N ASN A 12 -25.90 39.37 30.82
CA ASN A 12 -27.29 39.34 30.40
C ASN A 12 -27.67 38.08 29.58
N THR A 13 -28.46 37.16 30.16
CA THR A 13 -29.06 36.04 29.43
C THR A 13 -30.34 36.50 28.73
N SER A 14 -30.20 37.22 27.61
CA SER A 14 -31.33 37.46 26.70
C SER A 14 -31.79 36.11 26.13
N SER A 15 -33.05 35.77 26.41
CA SER A 15 -33.74 34.60 25.90
C SER A 15 -33.67 34.56 24.36
N ARG A 16 -32.91 33.59 23.82
CA ARG A 16 -32.94 33.30 22.39
C ARG A 16 -34.32 32.77 22.04
N GLN A 17 -35.10 33.55 21.29
CA GLN A 17 -36.36 33.11 20.70
C GLN A 17 -36.09 31.85 19.86
N ARG A 18 -36.74 30.73 20.22
CA ARG A 18 -36.68 29.48 19.45
C ARG A 18 -37.33 29.75 18.09
N VAL A 19 -36.53 29.69 17.03
CA VAL A 19 -37.01 29.79 15.65
C VAL A 19 -37.74 28.49 15.31
N HIS A 20 -39.07 28.55 15.20
CA HIS A 20 -39.87 27.44 14.69
C HIS A 20 -39.87 27.53 13.16
N PHE A 21 -39.21 26.58 12.49
CA PHE A 21 -39.48 26.34 11.08
C PHE A 21 -40.85 25.64 11.00
N GLY A 22 -41.74 26.13 10.14
CA GLY A 22 -43.03 25.48 9.88
C GLY A 22 -42.84 24.05 9.35
N SER A 23 -43.83 23.19 9.56
CA SER A 23 -43.79 21.81 9.03
C SER A 23 -43.66 21.83 7.50
N ILE A 24 -42.62 21.18 6.98
CA ILE A 24 -42.32 21.12 5.55
C ILE A 24 -43.45 20.44 4.75
N GLU A 25 -44.27 19.63 5.43
CA GLU A 25 -45.42 18.95 4.84
C GLU A 25 -46.46 19.93 4.28
N GLU A 26 -46.62 21.10 4.89
CA GLU A 26 -47.66 22.06 4.49
C GLU A 26 -47.26 22.81 3.22
N VAL A 27 -45.95 23.03 3.02
CA VAL A 27 -45.36 23.61 1.80
C VAL A 27 -45.45 22.62 0.64
N GLU A 28 -45.13 21.35 0.87
CA GLU A 28 -45.25 20.31 -0.16
C GLU A 28 -46.70 20.08 -0.59
N ARG A 29 -47.65 20.14 0.35
CA ARG A 29 -49.07 19.98 0.04
C ARG A 29 -49.61 21.14 -0.80
N GLN A 30 -49.07 22.35 -0.62
CA GLN A 30 -49.38 23.51 -1.45
C GLN A 30 -48.70 23.44 -2.84
N SER A 31 -47.48 22.90 -2.94
CA SER A 31 -46.82 22.72 -4.24
C SER A 31 -47.54 21.67 -5.10
N ARG A 32 -47.97 20.57 -4.48
CA ARG A 32 -48.76 19.52 -5.16
C ARG A 32 -50.12 20.02 -5.63
N LYS A 33 -50.80 20.86 -4.84
CA LYS A 33 -52.09 21.45 -5.23
C LYS A 33 -51.97 22.50 -6.35
N LYS A 34 -50.81 23.17 -6.50
CA LYS A 34 -50.56 24.07 -7.64
C LYS A 34 -50.28 23.35 -8.94
N ASN A 35 -49.87 22.07 -8.89
CA ASN A 35 -49.50 21.29 -10.08
C ASN A 35 -50.65 20.47 -10.68
N THR A 36 -51.89 20.61 -10.21
CA THR A 36 -53.03 19.90 -10.80
C THR A 36 -54.00 20.91 -11.42
N VAL A 37 -53.86 21.12 -12.73
CA VAL A 37 -54.88 21.34 -13.78
C VAL A 37 -54.37 22.34 -14.84
N THR A 38 -53.85 21.84 -15.96
CA THR A 38 -54.36 22.04 -17.35
C THR A 38 -53.38 21.41 -18.36
N GLU A 39 -53.96 20.78 -19.36
CA GLU A 39 -53.38 19.97 -20.43
C GLU A 39 -52.57 20.82 -21.42
N ASP A 40 -51.50 20.24 -21.98
CA ASP A 40 -51.32 20.07 -23.43
C ASP A 40 -49.86 19.67 -23.76
N SER A 41 -49.74 18.68 -24.64
CA SER A 41 -48.50 18.06 -25.04
C SER A 41 -47.59 19.02 -25.82
N ILE A 42 -46.52 19.50 -25.18
CA ILE A 42 -45.14 19.53 -25.69
C ILE A 42 -44.25 19.52 -24.44
N GLY A 43 -44.04 18.33 -23.88
CA GLY A 43 -43.03 18.11 -22.86
C GLY A 43 -41.77 17.62 -23.55
N ILE A 44 -40.71 18.43 -23.60
CA ILE A 44 -39.39 17.95 -24.02
C ILE A 44 -38.91 17.01 -22.92
N SER A 45 -38.71 15.73 -23.24
CA SER A 45 -38.21 14.76 -22.26
C SER A 45 -36.79 15.14 -21.83
N PHE A 46 -36.40 14.83 -20.59
CA PHE A 46 -35.06 15.12 -20.08
C PHE A 46 -33.95 14.52 -20.97
N GLU A 47 -34.21 13.33 -21.52
CA GLU A 47 -33.39 12.64 -22.52
C GLU A 47 -33.25 13.39 -23.87
N ASP A 48 -34.21 14.25 -24.21
CA ASP A 48 -34.28 14.96 -25.49
C ASP A 48 -33.67 16.37 -25.40
N LEU A 49 -33.60 16.95 -24.19
CA LEU A 49 -32.94 18.24 -23.95
C LEU A 49 -31.39 18.16 -24.10
N GLY A 50 -30.81 16.96 -24.04
CA GLY A 50 -29.36 16.74 -24.08
C GLY A 50 -28.76 16.57 -25.48
N LYS A 51 -29.56 16.24 -26.50
CA LYS A 51 -29.07 15.94 -27.85
C LYS A 51 -28.87 17.19 -28.71
N ASP A 52 -29.68 18.22 -28.51
CA ASP A 52 -29.66 19.40 -29.37
C ASP A 52 -28.77 20.56 -28.89
N ILE A 53 -28.24 20.50 -27.65
CA ILE A 53 -27.27 21.49 -27.14
C ILE A 53 -25.89 21.35 -27.84
N MET A 54 -25.64 20.23 -28.52
CA MET A 54 -24.36 19.93 -29.17
C MET A 54 -24.16 20.64 -30.51
N ASN A 55 -25.20 21.22 -31.11
CA ASN A 55 -25.16 21.84 -32.44
C ASN A 55 -25.21 23.38 -32.43
N TYR A 56 -25.04 24.03 -31.27
CA TYR A 56 -24.85 25.48 -31.23
C TYR A 56 -23.35 25.79 -31.37
N GLU A 57 -22.97 26.64 -32.33
CA GLU A 57 -21.60 27.19 -32.45
C GLU A 57 -21.27 28.01 -31.20
N LEU A 58 -20.83 27.31 -30.16
CA LEU A 58 -20.34 27.86 -28.92
C LEU A 58 -18.98 28.54 -29.17
N SER A 59 -18.84 29.78 -28.72
CA SER A 59 -17.56 30.52 -28.75
C SER A 59 -16.44 29.69 -28.12
N ASP A 60 -15.21 29.78 -28.63
CA ASP A 60 -14.07 28.99 -28.15
C ASP A 60 -13.84 29.11 -26.63
N SER A 61 -14.22 30.25 -26.03
CA SER A 61 -14.19 30.43 -24.58
C SER A 61 -15.18 29.53 -23.84
N SER A 62 -16.37 29.31 -24.40
CA SER A 62 -17.41 28.45 -23.82
C SER A 62 -17.15 26.96 -24.02
N LYS A 63 -16.44 26.57 -25.09
CA LYS A 63 -15.96 25.19 -25.27
C LYS A 63 -14.90 24.84 -24.23
N LYS A 64 -13.89 25.70 -24.05
CA LYS A 64 -12.85 25.52 -23.01
C LYS A 64 -13.45 25.44 -21.60
N ALA A 65 -14.40 26.31 -21.27
CA ALA A 65 -15.06 26.28 -19.97
C ALA A 65 -15.84 24.97 -19.73
N ARG A 66 -16.44 24.38 -20.78
CA ARG A 66 -17.13 23.08 -20.67
C ARG A 66 -16.14 21.92 -20.54
N GLU A 67 -15.04 21.94 -21.28
CA GLU A 67 -13.97 20.95 -21.17
C GLU A 67 -13.33 20.96 -19.77
N GLU A 68 -13.03 22.14 -19.22
CA GLU A 68 -12.53 22.29 -17.85
C GLU A 68 -13.55 21.75 -16.83
N HIS A 69 -14.83 22.08 -17.00
CA HIS A 69 -15.89 21.57 -16.13
C HIS A 69 -16.05 20.05 -16.22
N GLN A 70 -15.98 19.48 -17.44
CA GLN A 70 -16.01 18.03 -17.66
C GLN A 70 -14.81 17.33 -17.01
N ALA A 71 -13.60 17.86 -17.19
CA ALA A 71 -12.41 17.30 -16.56
C ALA A 71 -12.49 17.30 -15.02
N ILE A 72 -13.07 18.35 -14.43
CA ILE A 72 -13.32 18.41 -12.98
C ILE A 72 -14.30 17.31 -12.55
N LEU A 73 -15.40 17.13 -13.29
CA LEU A 73 -16.36 16.08 -13.00
C LEU A 73 -15.72 14.69 -13.10
N ASP A 74 -14.92 14.44 -14.13
CA ASP A 74 -14.21 13.17 -14.33
C ASP A 74 -13.24 12.86 -13.17
N GLU A 75 -12.54 13.88 -12.64
CA GLU A 75 -11.71 13.72 -11.45
C GLU A 75 -12.52 13.34 -10.20
N PHE A 76 -13.69 13.96 -10.02
CA PHE A 76 -14.57 13.63 -8.90
C PHE A 76 -15.11 12.21 -9.00
N GLU A 77 -15.53 11.80 -10.18
CA GLU A 77 -15.99 10.44 -10.40
C GLU A 77 -14.87 9.43 -10.18
N ARG A 78 -13.65 9.72 -10.65
CA ARG A 78 -12.47 8.87 -10.40
C ARG A 78 -12.16 8.74 -8.91
N LYS A 79 -12.18 9.84 -8.15
CA LYS A 79 -12.00 9.81 -6.68
C LYS A 79 -13.11 9.05 -5.98
N LYS A 80 -14.35 9.11 -6.50
CA LYS A 80 -15.48 8.34 -5.98
C LYS A 80 -15.28 6.84 -6.23
N ARG A 81 -14.91 6.44 -7.44
CA ARG A 81 -14.60 5.05 -7.83
C ARG A 81 -13.45 4.47 -7.01
N ALA A 82 -12.36 5.22 -6.86
CA ALA A 82 -11.23 4.80 -6.03
C ALA A 82 -11.66 4.47 -4.58
N ARG A 83 -12.53 5.29 -3.98
CA ARG A 83 -13.03 5.05 -2.60
C ARG A 83 -13.92 3.80 -2.50
N THR A 84 -14.70 3.49 -3.53
CA THR A 84 -15.56 2.31 -3.54
C THR A 84 -14.81 1.03 -3.88
N LEU A 85 -13.66 1.13 -4.56
CA LEU A 85 -12.86 -0.02 -4.97
C LEU A 85 -12.31 -0.76 -3.74
N ALA A 86 -12.61 -2.05 -3.64
CA ALA A 86 -12.12 -2.91 -2.58
C ALA A 86 -10.67 -3.32 -2.91
N VAL A 87 -9.73 -2.88 -2.10
CA VAL A 87 -8.30 -3.22 -2.24
C VAL A 87 -7.90 -4.12 -1.08
N PRO A 88 -7.02 -5.12 -1.28
CA PRO A 88 -6.52 -5.95 -0.18
C PRO A 88 -6.00 -5.12 1.01
N THR A 89 -6.29 -5.59 2.21
CA THR A 89 -5.82 -4.98 3.46
C THR A 89 -4.43 -5.49 3.88
N ASP A 90 -4.06 -6.68 3.43
CA ASP A 90 -2.74 -7.27 3.66
C ASP A 90 -1.66 -6.63 2.77
N ASP A 91 -0.56 -6.23 3.37
CA ASP A 91 0.53 -5.54 2.68
C ASP A 91 1.27 -6.44 1.68
N GLY A 92 1.36 -7.74 1.98
CA GLY A 92 1.97 -8.73 1.08
C GLY A 92 1.21 -8.81 -0.24
N ARG A 93 -0.12 -8.94 -0.17
CA ARG A 93 -1.01 -8.94 -1.35
C ARG A 93 -0.95 -7.63 -2.12
N VAL A 94 -0.90 -6.48 -1.45
CA VAL A 94 -0.77 -5.16 -2.10
C VAL A 94 0.54 -5.08 -2.91
N ARG A 95 1.66 -5.52 -2.33
CA ARG A 95 2.97 -5.53 -3.03
C ARG A 95 2.99 -6.47 -4.22
N ALA A 96 2.29 -7.62 -4.13
CA ALA A 96 2.16 -8.56 -5.23
C ALA A 96 1.36 -7.94 -6.38
N LYS A 97 0.20 -7.35 -6.11
CA LYS A 97 -0.63 -6.66 -7.13
C LYS A 97 0.10 -5.46 -7.76
N LEU A 98 0.86 -4.68 -6.99
CA LEU A 98 1.70 -3.60 -7.56
C LEU A 98 2.75 -4.15 -8.52
N ARG A 99 3.38 -5.29 -8.18
CA ARG A 99 4.35 -5.96 -9.05
C ARG A 99 3.70 -6.49 -10.33
N GLU A 100 2.50 -7.07 -10.22
CA GLU A 100 1.69 -7.56 -11.35
C GLU A 100 1.37 -6.41 -12.33
N LEU A 101 1.04 -5.23 -11.80
CA LEU A 101 0.82 -4.01 -12.58
C LEU A 101 2.13 -3.38 -13.12
N GLY A 102 3.30 -3.96 -12.85
CA GLY A 102 4.60 -3.43 -13.28
C GLY A 102 5.07 -2.18 -12.52
N GLU A 103 4.41 -1.85 -11.41
CA GLU A 103 4.70 -0.67 -10.59
C GLU A 103 5.66 -1.03 -9.44
N PRO A 104 6.47 -0.08 -8.94
CA PRO A 104 7.37 -0.33 -7.83
C PRO A 104 6.60 -0.73 -6.57
N GLN A 105 7.05 -1.81 -5.93
CA GLN A 105 6.40 -2.35 -4.73
C GLN A 105 6.34 -1.34 -3.58
N CYS A 106 7.40 -0.55 -3.40
CA CYS A 106 7.51 0.46 -2.36
C CYS A 106 8.23 1.69 -2.91
N LEU A 107 7.73 2.88 -2.60
CA LEU A 107 8.45 4.14 -2.77
C LEU A 107 9.15 4.55 -1.46
N PHE A 108 10.12 5.47 -1.55
CA PHE A 108 10.83 5.97 -0.38
C PHE A 108 9.89 6.73 0.57
N GLY A 109 9.93 6.41 1.86
CA GLY A 109 9.08 7.05 2.87
C GLY A 109 7.61 6.60 2.86
N GLU A 110 7.27 5.59 2.08
CA GLU A 110 5.92 5.07 1.95
C GLU A 110 5.55 4.06 3.05
N GLY A 111 4.46 4.29 3.77
CA GLY A 111 3.87 3.32 4.70
C GLY A 111 2.91 2.31 4.02
N PRO A 112 2.47 1.26 4.74
CA PRO A 112 1.50 0.28 4.21
C PRO A 112 0.16 0.91 3.77
N GLY A 113 -0.30 1.94 4.48
CA GLY A 113 -1.51 2.68 4.12
C GLY A 113 -1.36 3.44 2.81
N ASP A 114 -0.27 4.20 2.67
CA ASP A 114 0.07 4.95 1.47
C ASP A 114 0.20 4.04 0.24
N ARG A 115 0.77 2.85 0.43
CA ARG A 115 0.88 1.81 -0.61
C ARG A 115 -0.45 1.29 -1.09
N ARG A 116 -1.36 1.03 -0.14
CA ARG A 116 -2.73 0.62 -0.46
C ARG A 116 -3.48 1.74 -1.19
N ASP A 117 -3.28 2.99 -0.80
CA ASP A 117 -3.89 4.15 -1.46
C ASP A 117 -3.32 4.38 -2.86
N ARG A 118 -2.02 4.13 -3.09
CA ARG A 118 -1.43 4.10 -4.43
C ARG A 118 -2.05 3.00 -5.28
N LEU A 119 -2.14 1.77 -4.76
CA LEU A 119 -2.76 0.67 -5.49
C LEU A 119 -4.22 1.02 -5.87
N ARG A 120 -4.99 1.57 -4.93
CA ARG A 120 -6.35 2.06 -5.16
C ARG A 120 -6.43 3.12 -6.26
N TYR A 121 -5.47 4.05 -6.28
CA TYR A 121 -5.38 5.08 -7.32
C TYR A 121 -5.04 4.51 -8.70
N LEU A 122 -4.11 3.54 -8.76
CA LEU A 122 -3.70 2.88 -10.00
C LEU A 122 -4.86 2.06 -10.59
N LEU A 123 -5.54 1.28 -9.75
CA LEU A 123 -6.72 0.52 -10.16
C LEU A 123 -7.84 1.45 -10.68
N SER A 124 -8.13 2.55 -9.99
CA SER A 124 -9.10 3.56 -10.47
C SER A 124 -8.74 4.20 -11.81
N LYS A 125 -7.47 4.13 -12.24
CA LYS A 125 -6.99 4.63 -13.53
C LYS A 125 -7.11 3.57 -14.63
N ALA A 126 -6.85 2.32 -14.28
CA ALA A 126 -6.85 1.19 -15.20
C ALA A 126 -8.29 0.75 -15.54
N GLU A 127 -9.21 0.83 -14.57
CA GLU A 127 -10.58 0.32 -14.66
C GLU A 127 -11.54 1.29 -15.40
N GLY A 128 -11.09 1.80 -16.55
CA GLY A 128 -11.95 2.07 -17.71
C GLY A 128 -12.11 0.85 -18.61
N GLY A 129 -11.39 -0.24 -18.31
CA GLY A 129 -11.59 -1.58 -18.84
C GLY A 129 -11.94 -2.53 -17.70
N ASP A 130 -13.05 -3.23 -17.89
CA ASP A 130 -13.59 -4.34 -17.10
C ASP A 130 -12.51 -5.14 -16.34
N MET A 131 -12.41 -4.97 -15.03
CA MET A 131 -11.83 -6.03 -14.19
C MET A 131 -12.97 -6.98 -13.87
N VAL A 132 -12.94 -8.11 -14.57
CA VAL A 132 -13.65 -9.32 -14.17
C VAL A 132 -13.36 -9.52 -12.68
N PRO A 133 -14.37 -9.67 -11.81
CA PRO A 133 -14.11 -10.13 -10.46
C PRO A 133 -13.40 -11.47 -10.64
N ASP A 134 -12.14 -11.58 -10.16
CA ASP A 134 -11.44 -12.85 -10.04
C ASP A 134 -12.37 -13.74 -9.20
N GLU A 135 -13.21 -14.53 -9.88
CA GLU A 135 -13.82 -15.73 -9.35
C GLU A 135 -12.64 -16.58 -8.95
N ASP A 136 -12.34 -16.56 -7.65
CA ASP A 136 -11.76 -17.65 -6.90
C ASP A 136 -10.99 -18.65 -7.77
N GLU A 137 -9.91 -18.20 -8.42
CA GLU A 137 -8.76 -19.07 -8.61
C GLU A 137 -8.18 -19.26 -7.21
N GLU A 138 -8.87 -20.06 -6.42
CA GLU A 138 -8.29 -21.10 -5.60
C GLU A 138 -7.36 -21.94 -6.52
N THR A 139 -6.28 -21.31 -6.98
CA THR A 139 -4.99 -21.96 -6.91
C THR A 139 -4.74 -22.11 -5.42
N GLU A 140 -5.40 -23.13 -4.86
CA GLU A 140 -4.77 -24.06 -3.95
C GLU A 140 -3.45 -24.41 -4.65
N SER A 141 -2.47 -23.51 -4.49
CA SER A 141 -1.09 -23.87 -4.43
C SER A 141 -1.07 -24.77 -3.21
N GLU A 142 -1.42 -26.04 -3.45
CA GLU A 142 -0.69 -27.14 -2.91
C GLU A 142 0.77 -26.72 -3.03
N SER A 143 1.22 -26.07 -1.97
CA SER A 143 2.55 -26.23 -1.46
C SER A 143 2.62 -27.70 -1.04
N GLU A 144 2.52 -28.61 -2.03
CA GLU A 144 3.54 -29.62 -2.15
C GLU A 144 4.82 -28.83 -1.93
N GLU A 145 5.36 -28.95 -0.73
CA GLU A 145 6.76 -28.76 -0.50
C GLU A 145 7.43 -29.59 -1.60
N GLU A 146 7.63 -28.97 -2.78
CA GLU A 146 8.60 -29.39 -3.77
C GLU A 146 9.86 -29.45 -2.93
N LYS A 147 10.11 -30.63 -2.36
CA LYS A 147 11.34 -30.94 -1.67
C LYS A 147 12.36 -30.53 -2.69
N GLU A 148 13.07 -29.43 -2.44
CA GLU A 148 14.08 -28.92 -3.35
C GLU A 148 15.04 -30.09 -3.57
N GLU A 149 14.82 -30.84 -4.66
CA GLU A 149 15.54 -32.09 -4.88
C GLU A 149 16.96 -31.68 -5.19
N GLU A 150 17.88 -32.05 -4.31
CA GLU A 150 19.29 -31.74 -4.46
C GLU A 150 19.82 -32.43 -5.73
N PHE A 151 19.83 -31.69 -6.85
CA PHE A 151 20.31 -32.18 -8.13
C PHE A 151 21.79 -31.87 -8.32
N PHE A 152 22.60 -32.92 -8.49
CA PHE A 152 24.03 -32.78 -8.79
C PHE A 152 24.28 -32.75 -10.29
N THR A 153 24.91 -31.68 -10.76
CA THR A 153 25.42 -31.57 -12.13
C THR A 153 26.86 -32.05 -12.22
N GLN A 154 27.20 -32.73 -13.32
CA GLN A 154 28.58 -33.11 -13.58
C GLN A 154 29.42 -31.86 -13.85
N GLY A 155 30.53 -31.72 -13.12
CA GLY A 155 31.46 -30.61 -13.29
C GLY A 155 32.44 -30.83 -14.45
N THR A 156 33.11 -29.75 -14.86
CA THR A 156 34.18 -29.79 -15.86
C THR A 156 35.40 -30.60 -15.37
N PRO A 157 36.22 -31.16 -16.28
CA PRO A 157 37.42 -31.90 -15.88
C PRO A 157 38.42 -31.04 -15.11
N GLU A 158 38.57 -29.76 -15.47
CA GLU A 158 39.43 -28.80 -14.76
C GLU A 158 38.99 -28.60 -13.30
N LEU A 159 37.68 -28.51 -13.05
CA LEU A 159 37.14 -28.39 -11.70
C LEU A 159 37.46 -29.62 -10.85
N LEU A 160 37.42 -30.80 -11.47
CA LEU A 160 37.75 -32.07 -10.81
C LEU A 160 39.24 -32.14 -10.45
N GLU A 161 40.14 -31.72 -11.35
CA GLU A 161 41.58 -31.65 -11.06
C GLU A 161 41.90 -30.67 -9.94
N THR A 162 41.28 -29.49 -9.98
CA THR A 162 41.40 -28.47 -8.94
C THR A 162 40.94 -29.00 -7.58
N ARG A 163 39.78 -29.67 -7.53
CA ARG A 163 39.26 -30.31 -6.30
C ARG A 163 40.23 -31.37 -5.77
N ARG A 164 40.83 -32.19 -6.65
CA ARG A 164 41.86 -33.16 -6.25
C ARG A 164 43.09 -32.47 -5.66
N TRP A 165 43.53 -31.36 -6.25
CA TRP A 165 44.66 -30.58 -5.74
C TRP A 165 44.34 -29.99 -4.35
N ILE A 166 43.16 -29.37 -4.19
CA ILE A 166 42.69 -28.85 -2.90
C ILE A 166 42.66 -29.96 -1.85
N ALA A 167 42.12 -31.13 -2.17
CA ALA A 167 42.10 -32.27 -1.26
C ALA A 167 43.51 -32.72 -0.86
N ARG A 168 44.43 -32.89 -1.83
CA ARG A 168 45.83 -33.26 -1.55
C ARG A 168 46.56 -32.24 -0.68
N TYR A 169 46.27 -30.95 -0.85
CA TYR A 169 46.85 -29.88 -0.05
C TYR A 169 46.27 -29.80 1.36
N SER A 170 44.94 -29.88 1.48
CA SER A 170 44.21 -29.61 2.72
C SER A 170 44.14 -30.79 3.69
N LEU A 171 44.00 -32.02 3.19
CA LEU A 171 43.83 -33.21 4.03
C LEU A 171 45.04 -33.49 4.95
N PRO A 172 46.30 -33.46 4.48
CA PRO A 172 47.46 -33.65 5.35
C PRO A 172 47.55 -32.55 6.41
N ARG A 173 47.31 -31.29 6.04
CA ARG A 173 47.30 -30.16 6.97
C ARG A 173 46.21 -30.28 8.03
N ALA A 174 45.03 -30.76 7.65
CA ALA A 174 43.95 -31.01 8.59
C ALA A 174 44.33 -32.11 9.59
N ARG A 175 44.97 -33.19 9.12
CA ARG A 175 45.53 -34.24 9.98
C ARG A 175 46.55 -33.67 10.96
N ASP A 176 47.52 -32.90 10.47
CA ASP A 176 48.59 -32.36 11.31
C ASP A 176 48.03 -31.36 12.36
N ARG A 177 47.01 -30.57 11.98
CA ARG A 177 46.26 -29.73 12.92
C ARG A 177 45.58 -30.54 14.03
N LEU A 178 44.90 -31.64 13.67
CA LEU A 178 44.24 -32.52 14.64
C LEU A 178 45.25 -33.21 15.57
N ILE A 179 46.40 -33.64 15.03
CA ILE A 179 47.49 -34.21 15.83
C ILE A 179 47.97 -33.19 16.85
N ARG A 180 48.28 -31.95 16.42
CA ARG A 180 48.69 -30.87 17.32
C ARG A 180 47.65 -30.61 18.42
N GLN A 181 46.37 -30.54 18.06
CA GLN A 181 45.29 -30.33 19.03
C GLN A 181 45.18 -31.48 20.04
N ARG A 182 45.34 -32.74 19.59
CA ARG A 182 45.36 -33.90 20.50
C ARG A 182 46.54 -33.86 21.46
N THR A 183 47.74 -33.54 20.97
CA THR A 183 48.93 -33.43 21.83
C THR A 183 48.81 -32.30 22.84
N GLU A 184 48.21 -31.17 22.45
CA GLU A 184 47.95 -30.05 23.36
C GLU A 184 46.89 -30.38 24.41
N TYR A 185 45.87 -31.16 24.03
CA TYR A 185 44.85 -31.63 24.95
C TYR A 185 45.39 -32.66 25.95
N GLU A 186 46.23 -33.60 25.48
CA GLU A 186 46.84 -34.64 26.31
C GLU A 186 47.85 -34.06 27.32
N SER A 187 48.48 -32.92 26.99
CA SER A 187 49.45 -32.28 27.89
C SER A 187 48.78 -31.76 29.17
N PRO A 188 49.29 -32.12 30.37
CA PRO A 188 48.75 -31.66 31.64
C PRO A 188 48.79 -30.12 31.79
N LEU A 189 47.68 -29.53 32.25
CA LEU A 189 47.53 -28.08 32.48
C LEU A 189 48.68 -27.39 33.25
N PRO A 190 49.32 -28.02 34.27
CA PRO A 190 50.46 -27.41 34.94
C PRO A 190 51.65 -27.14 34.02
N GLN A 191 51.92 -28.04 33.07
CA GLN A 191 53.02 -27.90 32.10
C GLN A 191 52.73 -26.79 31.08
N LEU A 192 51.48 -26.67 30.62
CA LEU A 192 51.07 -25.55 29.77
C LEU A 192 51.21 -24.19 30.48
N LYS A 193 50.93 -24.13 31.79
CA LYS A 193 51.07 -22.89 32.58
C LYS A 193 52.53 -22.49 32.75
N SER A 194 53.43 -23.44 32.99
CA SER A 194 54.87 -23.12 33.10
C SER A 194 55.43 -22.64 31.77
N VAL A 195 55.19 -23.38 30.67
CA VAL A 195 55.68 -22.99 29.33
C VAL A 195 55.21 -21.60 28.91
N ARG A 196 53.94 -21.25 29.15
CA ARG A 196 53.44 -19.90 28.86
C ARG A 196 54.05 -18.83 29.72
N LYS A 197 54.34 -19.12 31.00
CA LYS A 197 54.99 -18.19 31.91
C LYS A 197 56.41 -17.92 31.45
N ASP A 198 57.15 -18.96 31.06
CA ASP A 198 58.53 -18.88 30.59
C ASP A 198 58.63 -18.07 29.28
N LEU A 199 57.76 -18.36 28.31
CA LEU A 199 57.63 -17.56 27.08
C LEU A 199 57.35 -16.07 27.37
N PHE A 200 56.44 -15.80 28.30
CA PHE A 200 56.08 -14.42 28.66
C PHE A 200 57.22 -13.69 29.37
N THR A 201 58.08 -14.41 30.09
CA THR A 201 59.28 -13.83 30.71
C THR A 201 60.39 -13.55 29.69
N GLU A 202 60.53 -14.36 28.65
CA GLU A 202 61.53 -14.13 27.58
C GLU A 202 61.16 -12.97 26.64
N LEU A 203 59.86 -12.66 26.52
CA LEU A 203 59.33 -11.55 25.72
C LEU A 203 59.37 -10.19 26.44
N LYS A 204 59.74 -10.15 27.72
CA LYS A 204 59.89 -8.93 28.53
C LYS A 204 61.35 -8.51 28.65
#